data_AF-A0AAD0WYW2-F1
#
_entry.id   AF-A0AAD0WYW2-F1
#
_cell.length_a   1.000
_cell.length_b   1.000
_cell.length_c   1.000
_cell.angle_alpha   90.00
_cell.angle_beta   90.00
_cell.angle_gamma   90.00
#
_symmetry.space_group_name_H-M   'P 1'
#
loop_
_entity.id
_entity.type
_entity.pdbx_description
1 polymer ?
#
loop_
_entity_poly.entity_id
_entity_poly.type
_entity_poly.pdbx_seq_one_letter_code
_entity_poly.pdbx_strand_id
1 'polypeptide(L)'
;MNNKIKKLILLAAVSTQALALVKVDGKVDVYNCNELKRGQEMRVNFSPSFSRTRVEMKYTLKRANVAGEHYLAYINLNIKSDNSKLRTRLLRHIKSCYETKGSNLVDGAGRRLSLRLWDKSTRVDKPPKVNIGLQGRGARSNSRNYAVDLSCGTVVHEALHLMGLVDEYEEKWNAWNPNILARVTSKPIVSTRTGAPVAMNCRVLGAKHSVMRNHGYLNYRKDVIFTKHMDTIIYANCKPKNKDVYSCMKNAYRTTEDHGGFYGCREMDSSCFDENWQGY
;
A
#
# COMPACT_ATOMS: atom_id res chain seq x y z
N MET A 1 39.84 29.71 -3.23
CA MET A 1 38.71 28.80 -2.93
C MET A 1 38.36 28.00 -4.17
N ASN A 2 38.65 26.69 -4.19
CA ASN A 2 37.90 25.71 -4.99
C ASN A 2 38.43 24.30 -4.67
N ASN A 3 37.80 23.65 -3.68
CA ASN A 3 38.08 22.27 -3.32
C ASN A 3 37.53 21.33 -4.41
N LYS A 4 38.44 20.75 -5.21
CA LYS A 4 38.11 19.64 -6.12
C LYS A 4 37.78 18.41 -5.28
N ILE A 5 36.49 18.06 -5.22
CA ILE A 5 36.01 16.80 -4.64
C ILE A 5 36.45 15.65 -5.56
N LYS A 6 37.40 14.83 -5.10
CA LYS A 6 37.77 13.56 -5.74
C LYS A 6 36.66 12.54 -5.49
N LYS A 7 35.99 12.07 -6.55
CA LYS A 7 35.09 10.89 -6.50
C LYS A 7 35.95 9.64 -6.33
N LEU A 8 35.74 8.90 -5.25
CA LEU A 8 36.34 7.59 -5.03
C LEU A 8 35.33 6.52 -5.47
N ILE A 9 35.62 5.79 -6.55
CA ILE A 9 34.86 4.61 -6.97
C ILE A 9 35.55 3.40 -6.33
N LEU A 10 34.93 2.81 -5.31
CA LEU A 10 35.40 1.54 -4.73
C LEU A 10 34.70 0.39 -5.47
N LEU A 11 35.39 -0.22 -6.43
CA LEU A 11 34.99 -1.47 -7.06
C LEU A 11 35.43 -2.63 -6.16
N ALA A 12 34.54 -3.13 -5.31
CA ALA A 12 34.71 -4.42 -4.66
C ALA A 12 34.17 -5.51 -5.58
N ALA A 13 35.06 -6.27 -6.22
CA ALA A 13 34.72 -7.45 -7.00
C ALA A 13 34.40 -8.63 -6.07
N VAL A 14 33.13 -8.82 -5.73
CA VAL A 14 32.62 -10.06 -5.11
C VAL A 14 31.22 -10.36 -5.66
N SER A 15 31.15 -11.27 -6.62
CA SER A 15 29.94 -11.86 -7.21
C SER A 15 28.97 -10.86 -7.88
N THR A 16 28.47 -11.24 -9.05
CA THR A 16 27.55 -10.47 -9.89
C THR A 16 26.20 -10.21 -9.20
N GLN A 17 26.12 -9.15 -8.39
CA GLN A 17 24.87 -8.50 -8.03
C GLN A 17 25.10 -6.98 -8.14
N ALA A 18 24.53 -6.38 -9.19
CA ALA A 18 24.51 -4.93 -9.34
C ALA A 18 23.60 -4.33 -8.25
N LEU A 19 24.16 -4.10 -7.06
CA LEU A 19 23.59 -3.19 -6.07
C LEU A 19 23.84 -1.77 -6.58
N ALA A 20 22.83 -1.20 -7.26
CA ALA A 20 22.83 0.22 -7.57
C ALA A 20 22.62 1.01 -6.26
N LEU A 21 23.72 1.27 -5.55
CA LEU A 21 23.77 2.17 -4.40
C LEU A 21 24.00 3.60 -4.91
N VAL A 22 22.94 4.41 -4.95
CA VAL A 22 23.06 5.86 -5.19
C VAL A 22 22.92 6.58 -3.85
N LYS A 23 24.01 7.17 -3.37
CA LYS A 23 24.04 8.00 -2.16
C LYS A 23 23.53 9.40 -2.51
N VAL A 24 22.43 9.82 -1.89
CA VAL A 24 22.01 11.23 -1.81
C VAL A 24 21.77 11.52 -0.32
N ASP A 25 22.50 12.49 0.22
CA ASP A 25 22.33 13.09 1.56
C ASP A 25 22.17 12.14 2.75
N GLY A 26 23.11 11.19 2.92
CA GLY A 26 23.29 10.48 4.19
C GLY A 26 22.18 9.48 4.58
N LYS A 27 21.16 9.27 3.73
CA LYS A 27 20.17 8.19 3.86
C LYS A 27 20.34 7.25 2.67
N VAL A 28 20.70 6.00 2.93
CA VAL A 28 20.83 4.97 1.90
C VAL A 28 19.42 4.57 1.47
N ASP A 29 18.91 5.18 0.40
CA ASP A 29 17.71 4.74 -0.30
C ASP A 29 18.08 3.49 -1.14
N VAL A 30 18.06 2.31 -0.52
CA VAL A 30 18.19 1.04 -1.24
C VAL A 30 16.86 0.78 -1.97
N TYR A 31 16.74 1.21 -3.22
CA TYR A 31 15.66 0.77 -4.08
C TYR A 31 15.97 -0.65 -4.55
N ASN A 32 15.59 -1.66 -3.76
CA ASN A 32 15.73 -3.04 -4.19
C ASN A 32 14.65 -3.35 -5.25
N CYS A 33 15.00 -3.10 -6.51
CA CYS A 33 14.21 -3.50 -7.66
C CYS A 33 14.41 -4.98 -8.02
N ASN A 34 15.25 -5.70 -7.29
CA ASN A 34 15.49 -7.10 -7.53
C ASN A 34 14.34 -7.92 -6.97
N GLU A 35 13.92 -8.89 -7.75
CA GLU A 35 12.95 -9.88 -7.30
C GLU A 35 13.56 -10.72 -6.18
N LEU A 36 12.78 -10.99 -5.13
CA LEU A 36 13.21 -11.87 -4.05
C LEU A 36 13.45 -13.28 -4.60
N LYS A 37 14.58 -13.90 -4.26
CA LYS A 37 14.78 -15.33 -4.50
C LYS A 37 13.85 -16.14 -3.59
N ARG A 38 13.57 -17.40 -3.95
CA ARG A 38 12.79 -18.30 -3.09
C ARG A 38 13.43 -18.42 -1.71
N GLY A 39 12.61 -18.35 -0.67
CA GLY A 39 13.04 -18.34 0.73
C GLY A 39 13.59 -17.00 1.24
N GLN A 40 13.92 -16.06 0.35
CA GLN A 40 14.44 -14.75 0.72
C GLN A 40 13.33 -13.84 1.26
N GLU A 41 13.71 -12.95 2.16
CA GLU A 41 12.85 -11.94 2.75
C GLU A 41 13.40 -10.51 2.55
N MET A 42 12.48 -9.55 2.62
CA MET A 42 12.76 -8.12 2.56
C MET A 42 11.85 -7.40 3.55
N ARG A 43 12.47 -6.59 4.39
CA ARG A 43 11.77 -5.74 5.35
C ARG A 43 11.49 -4.37 4.75
N VAL A 44 10.22 -4.00 4.65
CA VAL A 44 9.73 -2.73 4.06
C VAL A 44 9.28 -1.78 5.16
N ASN A 45 9.82 -0.56 5.17
CA ASN A 45 9.53 0.46 6.19
C ASN A 45 9.62 1.88 5.61
N PHE A 46 8.61 2.28 4.84
CA PHE A 46 8.52 3.63 4.29
C PHE A 46 7.40 4.39 4.98
N SER A 47 7.71 5.58 5.53
CA SER A 47 6.67 6.52 5.95
C SER A 47 5.95 7.10 4.73
N PRO A 48 4.78 7.74 4.90
CA PRO A 48 4.09 8.44 3.82
C PRO A 48 4.99 9.40 3.01
N SER A 49 5.92 10.09 3.66
CA SER A 49 6.82 11.05 3.01
C SER A 49 7.90 10.40 2.14
N PHE A 50 8.30 9.15 2.44
CA PHE A 50 9.31 8.41 1.67
C PHE A 50 8.68 7.39 0.70
N SER A 51 7.41 7.04 0.90
CA SER A 51 6.66 6.19 0.00
C SER A 51 6.25 6.94 -1.26
N ARG A 52 6.49 6.34 -2.43
CA ARG A 52 6.09 6.91 -3.73
C ARG A 52 4.58 6.95 -3.95
N THR A 53 3.79 6.12 -3.26
CA THR A 53 2.33 6.19 -3.28
C THR A 53 1.77 7.18 -2.25
N ARG A 54 2.63 7.79 -1.42
CA ARG A 54 2.28 8.63 -0.26
C ARG A 54 1.53 7.93 0.86
N VAL A 55 1.37 6.61 0.76
CA VAL A 55 0.82 5.79 1.84
C VAL A 55 1.95 5.06 2.54
N GLU A 56 1.82 4.89 3.85
CA GLU A 56 2.79 4.13 4.65
C GLU A 56 2.94 2.69 4.16
N MET A 57 4.17 2.18 4.15
CA MET A 57 4.48 0.79 3.81
C MET A 57 5.26 0.14 4.95
N LYS A 58 4.63 -0.79 5.69
CA LYS A 58 5.22 -1.45 6.87
C LYS A 58 4.88 -2.94 6.92
N TYR A 59 5.77 -3.76 6.41
CA TYR A 59 5.64 -5.22 6.38
C TYR A 59 7.00 -5.88 6.18
N THR A 60 7.09 -7.19 6.42
CA THR A 60 8.17 -8.02 5.89
C THR A 60 7.57 -8.93 4.83
N LEU A 61 8.17 -8.94 3.64
CA LEU A 61 7.77 -9.82 2.55
C LEU A 61 8.74 -10.99 2.44
N LYS A 62 8.24 -12.19 2.26
CA LYS A 62 9.04 -13.38 1.98
C LYS A 62 8.53 -14.09 0.75
N ARG A 63 9.40 -14.44 -0.19
CA ARG A 63 9.02 -15.37 -1.27
C ARG A 63 9.07 -16.78 -0.70
N ALA A 64 7.96 -17.50 -0.77
CA ALA A 64 7.85 -18.85 -0.24
C ALA A 64 8.84 -19.79 -0.94
N ASN A 65 9.34 -20.79 -0.21
CA ASN A 65 10.22 -21.81 -0.76
C ASN A 65 9.42 -22.97 -1.35
N VAL A 66 8.54 -22.66 -2.29
CA VAL A 66 7.65 -23.60 -2.98
C VAL A 66 7.68 -23.33 -4.48
N ALA A 67 7.14 -24.24 -5.29
CA ALA A 67 6.94 -24.00 -6.72
C ALA A 67 5.91 -22.88 -6.95
N GLY A 68 6.12 -22.11 -8.03
CA GLY A 68 5.29 -20.95 -8.39
C GLY A 68 5.69 -19.64 -7.72
N GLU A 69 4.93 -18.58 -8.02
CA GLU A 69 5.13 -17.24 -7.48
C GLU A 69 4.24 -17.03 -6.25
N HIS A 70 4.78 -17.28 -5.06
CA HIS A 70 4.04 -17.14 -3.82
C HIS A 70 4.79 -16.27 -2.82
N TYR A 71 4.14 -15.20 -2.37
CA TYR A 71 4.66 -14.23 -1.43
C TYR A 71 3.85 -14.24 -0.13
N LEU A 72 4.57 -14.16 0.99
CA LEU A 72 4.02 -14.09 2.34
C LEU A 72 4.31 -12.71 2.91
N ALA A 73 3.27 -11.91 3.16
CA ALA A 73 3.39 -10.59 3.75
C ALA A 73 3.05 -10.66 5.24
N TYR A 74 4.05 -10.36 6.08
CA TYR A 74 3.95 -10.37 7.53
C TYR A 74 3.75 -8.95 8.05
N ILE A 75 2.69 -8.75 8.83
CA ILE A 75 2.31 -7.45 9.38
C ILE A 75 2.35 -7.51 10.90
N ASN A 76 3.04 -6.55 11.51
CA ASN A 76 3.21 -6.45 12.96
C ASN A 76 2.28 -5.38 13.55
N LEU A 77 1.06 -5.79 13.90
CA LEU A 77 0.04 -4.88 14.44
C LEU A 77 0.15 -4.74 15.96
N ASN A 78 0.06 -3.50 16.42
CA ASN A 78 -0.10 -3.13 17.82
C ASN A 78 -1.42 -2.39 18.01
N ILE A 79 -2.42 -3.09 18.56
CA ILE A 79 -3.72 -2.50 18.86
C ILE A 79 -3.63 -1.67 20.15
N LYS A 80 -3.83 -0.36 20.03
CA LYS A 80 -3.86 0.61 21.13
C LYS A 80 -5.22 0.52 21.83
N SER A 81 -5.27 -0.25 22.91
CA SER A 81 -6.43 -0.36 23.79
C SER A 81 -6.03 -0.83 25.18
N ASP A 82 -6.61 -0.20 26.19
CA ASP A 82 -6.46 -0.61 27.59
C ASP A 82 -7.29 -1.87 27.91
N ASN A 83 -8.27 -2.20 27.06
CA ASN A 83 -9.06 -3.42 27.18
C ASN A 83 -8.34 -4.60 26.51
N SER A 84 -7.61 -5.38 27.30
CA SER A 84 -6.83 -6.54 26.85
C SER A 84 -7.68 -7.64 26.18
N LYS A 85 -8.92 -7.83 26.63
CA LYS A 85 -9.86 -8.80 26.05
C LYS A 85 -10.30 -8.38 24.65
N LEU A 86 -10.64 -7.10 24.48
CA LEU A 86 -11.04 -6.54 23.19
C LEU A 86 -9.89 -6.57 22.19
N ARG A 87 -8.68 -6.18 22.62
CA ARG A 87 -7.45 -6.30 21.82
C ARG A 87 -7.22 -7.73 21.34
N THR A 88 -7.28 -8.70 22.24
CA THR A 88 -7.06 -10.12 21.92
C THR A 88 -8.12 -10.64 20.95
N ARG A 89 -9.39 -10.27 21.16
CA ARG A 89 -10.50 -10.63 20.26
C ARG A 89 -10.28 -10.09 18.86
N LEU A 90 -9.92 -8.81 18.74
CA LEU A 90 -9.65 -8.19 17.44
C LEU A 90 -8.47 -8.84 16.73
N LEU A 91 -7.34 -9.06 17.42
CA LEU A 91 -6.17 -9.73 16.82
C LEU A 91 -6.51 -11.14 16.34
N ARG A 92 -7.32 -11.90 17.10
CA ARG A 92 -7.80 -13.22 16.67
C ARG A 92 -8.68 -13.14 15.43
N HIS A 93 -9.58 -12.17 15.38
CA HIS A 93 -10.43 -11.92 14.21
C HIS A 93 -9.60 -11.58 12.98
N ILE A 94 -8.63 -10.65 13.10
CA ILE A 94 -7.70 -10.30 12.01
C ILE A 94 -6.92 -11.53 11.54
N LYS A 95 -6.37 -12.34 12.47
CA LYS A 95 -5.69 -13.60 12.14
C LYS A 95 -6.58 -14.51 11.31
N SER A 96 -7.82 -14.73 11.78
CA SER A 96 -8.80 -15.56 11.08
C SER A 96 -9.10 -15.02 9.68
N CYS A 97 -9.26 -13.71 9.50
CA CYS A 97 -9.51 -13.11 8.19
C CYS A 97 -8.31 -13.25 7.24
N TYR A 98 -7.08 -13.13 7.74
CA TYR A 98 -5.88 -13.41 6.95
C TYR A 98 -5.76 -14.88 6.57
N GLU A 99 -6.21 -15.80 7.42
CA GLU A 99 -6.17 -17.23 7.15
C GLU A 99 -7.27 -17.68 6.16
N THR A 100 -8.46 -17.07 6.21
CA THR A 100 -9.60 -17.47 5.36
C THR A 100 -9.76 -16.67 4.07
N LYS A 101 -9.51 -15.35 4.10
CA LYS A 101 -9.70 -14.43 2.97
C LYS A 101 -8.40 -13.87 2.42
N GLY A 102 -7.45 -13.55 3.31
CA GLY A 102 -6.14 -13.00 2.92
C GLY A 102 -5.09 -14.04 2.53
N SER A 103 -5.40 -15.34 2.57
CA SER A 103 -4.41 -16.41 2.42
C SER A 103 -4.10 -16.78 0.98
N ASN A 104 -4.92 -16.35 0.02
CA ASN A 104 -4.76 -16.70 -1.38
C ASN A 104 -5.30 -15.63 -2.31
N LEU A 105 -4.77 -14.41 -2.18
CA LEU A 105 -5.01 -13.35 -3.14
C LEU A 105 -4.17 -13.63 -4.39
N VAL A 106 -4.76 -13.53 -5.57
CA VAL A 106 -4.10 -13.89 -6.83
C VAL A 106 -4.27 -12.74 -7.82
N ASP A 107 -3.20 -12.38 -8.54
CA ASP A 107 -3.28 -11.44 -9.66
C ASP A 107 -3.46 -12.17 -11.01
N GLY A 108 -3.69 -11.43 -12.11
CA GLY A 108 -3.87 -12.03 -13.43
C GLY A 108 -2.63 -12.70 -14.01
N ALA A 109 -1.44 -12.43 -13.44
CA ALA A 109 -0.21 -13.17 -13.72
C ALA A 109 -0.10 -14.50 -12.96
N GLY A 110 -1.08 -14.84 -12.12
CA GLY A 110 -1.10 -16.07 -11.31
C GLY A 110 -0.20 -16.02 -10.07
N ARG A 111 0.35 -14.85 -9.72
CA ARG A 111 1.16 -14.66 -8.51
C ARG A 111 0.26 -14.61 -7.30
N ARG A 112 0.70 -15.23 -6.22
CA ARG A 112 -0.08 -15.42 -5.00
C ARG A 112 0.49 -14.58 -3.87
N LEU A 113 -0.39 -13.88 -3.15
CA LEU A 113 -0.07 -13.18 -1.91
C LEU A 113 -0.87 -13.78 -0.75
N SER A 114 -0.18 -14.07 0.34
CA SER A 114 -0.79 -14.45 1.61
C SER A 114 -0.45 -13.44 2.70
N LEU A 115 -1.47 -12.91 3.34
CA LEU A 115 -1.33 -12.07 4.53
C LEU A 115 -1.12 -12.95 5.77
N ARG A 116 -0.25 -12.48 6.67
CA ARG A 116 0.08 -13.12 7.94
C ARG A 116 0.24 -12.06 9.03
N LEU A 117 -0.30 -12.32 10.21
CA LEU A 117 0.09 -11.56 11.39
C LEU A 117 1.44 -12.07 11.85
N TRP A 118 2.35 -11.14 12.14
CA TRP A 118 3.62 -11.46 12.75
C TRP A 118 3.45 -11.61 14.27
N ASP A 119 4.10 -12.61 14.82
CA ASP A 119 4.31 -12.76 16.25
C ASP A 119 5.75 -13.21 16.54
N LYS A 120 6.12 -13.30 17.82
CA LYS A 120 7.47 -13.70 18.24
C LYS A 120 7.85 -15.14 17.83
N SER A 121 6.88 -15.99 17.50
CA SER A 121 7.11 -17.36 17.07
C SER A 121 7.39 -17.47 15.56
N THR A 122 7.11 -16.41 14.81
CA THR A 122 7.30 -16.36 13.37
C THR A 122 8.79 -16.31 13.02
N ARG A 123 9.26 -17.23 12.18
CA ARG A 123 10.66 -17.31 11.71
C ARG A 123 10.92 -16.42 10.48
N VAL A 124 10.70 -15.12 10.64
CA VAL A 124 11.02 -14.08 9.65
C VAL A 124 11.47 -12.81 10.38
N ASP A 125 12.24 -11.97 9.70
CA ASP A 125 12.62 -10.65 10.19
C ASP A 125 11.40 -9.86 10.67
N LYS A 126 11.50 -9.36 11.91
CA LYS A 126 10.42 -8.63 12.58
C LYS A 126 9.98 -7.41 11.74
N PRO A 127 8.72 -7.38 11.26
CA PRO A 127 8.19 -6.25 10.52
C PRO A 127 8.15 -4.99 11.38
N PRO A 128 8.22 -3.79 10.76
CA PRO A 128 7.96 -2.55 11.48
C PRO A 128 6.59 -2.59 12.15
N LYS A 129 6.53 -2.10 13.38
CA LYS A 129 5.28 -2.06 14.15
C LYS A 129 4.34 -1.01 13.56
N VAL A 130 3.08 -1.38 13.40
CA VAL A 130 1.97 -0.48 13.02
C VAL A 130 1.05 -0.32 14.22
N ASN A 131 0.80 0.92 14.62
CA ASN A 131 -0.11 1.21 15.73
C ASN A 131 -1.52 1.42 15.19
N ILE A 132 -2.47 0.64 15.69
CA ILE A 132 -3.89 0.70 15.28
C ILE A 132 -4.73 1.12 16.48
N GLY A 133 -5.44 2.24 16.37
CA GLY A 133 -6.48 2.64 17.31
C GLY A 133 -7.72 1.76 17.21
N LEU A 134 -8.47 1.66 18.30
CA LEU A 134 -9.78 1.02 18.29
C LEU A 134 -10.89 2.05 18.16
N GLN A 135 -11.91 1.71 17.40
CA GLN A 135 -13.13 2.47 17.30
C GLN A 135 -14.35 1.63 17.69
N GLY A 136 -15.42 2.33 18.05
CA GLY A 136 -16.70 1.71 18.38
C GLY A 136 -17.29 0.90 17.23
N ARG A 137 -18.32 0.13 17.55
CA ARG A 137 -19.05 -0.70 16.60
C ARG A 137 -19.63 0.16 15.47
N GLY A 138 -19.52 -0.30 14.22
CA GLY A 138 -20.07 0.39 13.05
C GLY A 138 -19.31 1.65 12.60
N ALA A 139 -18.20 1.99 13.27
CA ALA A 139 -17.33 3.08 12.81
C ALA A 139 -16.63 2.74 11.49
N ARG A 140 -16.31 3.74 10.68
CA ARG A 140 -15.52 3.55 9.44
C ARG A 140 -14.07 3.25 9.82
N SER A 141 -13.60 2.06 9.46
CA SER A 141 -12.20 1.70 9.63
C SER A 141 -11.30 2.41 8.61
N ASN A 142 -10.02 2.56 8.96
CA ASN A 142 -8.94 3.00 8.10
C ASN A 142 -7.62 2.39 8.56
N SER A 143 -6.53 2.65 7.82
CA SER A 143 -5.22 2.02 8.05
C SER A 143 -4.62 2.24 9.44
N ARG A 144 -5.16 3.16 10.23
CA ARG A 144 -4.73 3.45 11.61
C ARG A 144 -5.81 3.24 12.66
N ASN A 145 -7.07 2.98 12.29
CA ASN A 145 -8.18 2.86 13.23
C ASN A 145 -9.15 1.78 12.79
N TYR A 146 -9.31 0.74 13.61
CA TYR A 146 -10.19 -0.38 13.28
C TYR A 146 -11.44 -0.36 14.16
N ALA A 147 -12.60 -0.44 13.54
CA ALA A 147 -13.83 -0.75 14.24
C ALA A 147 -13.76 -2.17 14.80
N VAL A 148 -14.29 -2.37 16.00
CA VAL A 148 -14.24 -3.67 16.70
C VAL A 148 -14.97 -4.79 15.95
N ASP A 149 -15.86 -4.46 15.02
CA ASP A 149 -16.68 -5.37 14.23
C ASP A 149 -16.38 -5.31 12.72
N LEU A 150 -15.20 -4.82 12.32
CA LEU A 150 -14.82 -4.74 10.91
C LEU A 150 -14.90 -6.11 10.21
N SER A 151 -15.41 -6.13 8.98
CA SER A 151 -15.55 -7.35 8.18
C SER A 151 -14.18 -7.88 7.71
N CYS A 152 -14.08 -9.16 7.32
CA CYS A 152 -12.83 -9.67 6.75
C CYS A 152 -12.42 -9.00 5.43
N GLY A 153 -13.39 -8.52 4.65
CA GLY A 153 -13.11 -7.71 3.47
C GLY A 153 -12.35 -6.43 3.85
N THR A 154 -12.88 -5.72 4.85
CA THR A 154 -12.26 -4.52 5.42
C THR A 154 -10.88 -4.83 6.01
N VAL A 155 -10.72 -5.92 6.77
CA VAL A 155 -9.41 -6.33 7.32
C VAL A 155 -8.34 -6.45 6.23
N VAL A 156 -8.65 -7.14 5.12
CA VAL A 156 -7.71 -7.34 4.02
C VAL A 156 -7.44 -6.02 3.27
N HIS A 157 -8.47 -5.20 3.06
CA HIS A 157 -8.34 -3.87 2.46
C HIS A 157 -7.41 -2.96 3.27
N GLU A 158 -7.60 -2.90 4.59
CA GLU A 158 -6.72 -2.11 5.47
C GLU A 158 -5.30 -2.65 5.50
N ALA A 159 -5.12 -3.97 5.45
CA ALA A 159 -3.80 -4.59 5.36
C ALA A 159 -3.06 -4.18 4.07
N LEU A 160 -3.78 -4.05 2.95
CA LEU A 160 -3.23 -3.64 1.66
C LEU A 160 -2.81 -2.17 1.66
N HIS A 161 -3.49 -1.30 2.41
CA HIS A 161 -3.00 0.05 2.67
C HIS A 161 -1.65 0.06 3.39
N LEU A 162 -1.46 -0.83 4.38
CA LEU A 162 -0.17 -0.95 5.09
C LEU A 162 0.97 -1.46 4.19
N MET A 163 0.65 -1.88 2.96
CA MET A 163 1.61 -2.28 1.93
C MET A 163 1.68 -1.26 0.77
N GLY A 164 1.14 -0.05 0.96
CA GLY A 164 1.31 1.07 0.04
C GLY A 164 0.24 1.22 -1.03
N LEU A 165 -0.82 0.40 -1.02
CA LEU A 165 -1.95 0.58 -1.95
C LEU A 165 -2.85 1.72 -1.49
N VAL A 166 -3.49 2.40 -2.43
CA VAL A 166 -4.44 3.50 -2.19
C VAL A 166 -5.87 3.02 -2.41
N ASP A 167 -6.85 3.77 -1.90
CA ASP A 167 -8.27 3.53 -2.16
C ASP A 167 -8.59 3.83 -3.62
N GLU A 168 -9.53 3.08 -4.18
CA GLU A 168 -9.84 3.10 -5.63
C GLU A 168 -11.33 3.29 -5.94
N TYR A 169 -12.15 3.58 -4.93
CA TYR A 169 -13.57 3.87 -5.11
C TYR A 169 -13.87 5.34 -5.29
N GLU A 170 -14.98 5.57 -5.98
CA GLU A 170 -15.69 6.84 -5.97
C GLU A 170 -16.17 7.13 -4.54
N GLU A 171 -15.73 8.25 -4.00
CA GLU A 171 -16.25 8.73 -2.73
C GLU A 171 -17.61 9.40 -2.99
N LYS A 172 -18.65 8.91 -2.31
CA LYS A 172 -19.97 9.53 -2.37
C LYS A 172 -19.96 10.84 -1.56
N TRP A 173 -20.57 11.87 -2.13
CA TRP A 173 -20.80 13.14 -1.44
C TRP A 173 -21.66 12.93 -0.19
N ASN A 174 -21.20 13.42 0.97
CA ASN A 174 -22.07 13.59 2.14
C ASN A 174 -21.65 14.82 2.96
N ALA A 175 -22.63 15.40 3.67
CA ALA A 175 -22.48 16.62 4.46
C ALA A 175 -21.51 16.47 5.66
N TRP A 176 -21.16 15.23 6.03
CA TRP A 176 -20.31 14.90 7.18
C TRP A 176 -18.82 14.81 6.86
N ASN A 177 -18.43 14.96 5.60
CA ASN A 177 -17.03 15.07 5.22
C ASN A 177 -16.59 16.53 5.53
N PRO A 178 -15.52 16.80 6.29
CA PRO A 178 -15.25 18.13 6.88
C PRO A 178 -14.70 19.21 5.95
N ASN A 179 -14.24 18.87 4.74
CA ASN A 179 -13.46 19.80 3.92
C ASN A 179 -14.30 20.72 2.99
N ILE A 180 -15.33 21.40 3.51
CA ILE A 180 -16.25 22.25 2.72
C ILE A 180 -15.53 23.41 2.00
N LEU A 181 -14.59 24.10 2.64
CA LEU A 181 -13.89 25.26 2.04
C LEU A 181 -12.96 24.88 0.87
N ALA A 182 -12.29 23.74 0.94
CA ALA A 182 -11.55 23.19 -0.19
C ALA A 182 -12.47 22.81 -1.36
N ARG A 183 -13.77 22.56 -1.12
CA ARG A 183 -14.76 22.15 -2.13
C ARG A 183 -15.39 23.30 -2.91
N VAL A 184 -15.51 24.49 -2.31
CA VAL A 184 -16.10 25.66 -2.98
C VAL A 184 -15.09 26.35 -3.91
N THR A 185 -13.80 26.20 -3.61
CA THR A 185 -12.71 26.85 -4.34
C THR A 185 -12.04 25.93 -5.35
N SER A 186 -12.18 24.60 -5.22
CA SER A 186 -11.62 23.63 -6.17
C SER A 186 -12.66 23.26 -7.22
N LYS A 187 -12.42 23.63 -8.49
CA LYS A 187 -13.19 23.12 -9.63
C LYS A 187 -13.25 21.58 -9.54
N PRO A 188 -14.40 20.93 -9.81
CA PRO A 188 -14.44 19.48 -9.94
C PRO A 188 -13.39 19.08 -10.99
N ILE A 189 -12.46 18.23 -10.60
CA ILE A 189 -11.39 17.80 -11.49
C ILE A 189 -12.00 16.76 -12.43
N VAL A 190 -12.33 17.25 -13.62
CA VAL A 190 -12.64 16.44 -14.77
C VAL A 190 -11.37 16.27 -15.59
N SER A 191 -11.13 15.07 -16.09
CA SER A 191 -10.09 14.83 -17.09
C SER A 191 -10.24 15.84 -18.23
N THR A 192 -9.20 16.62 -18.51
CA THR A 192 -9.22 17.64 -19.60
C THR A 192 -9.36 17.02 -20.99
N ARG A 193 -9.23 15.68 -21.11
CA ARG A 193 -9.32 14.94 -22.37
C ARG A 193 -10.62 14.12 -22.52
N THR A 194 -11.17 13.60 -21.43
CA THR A 194 -12.32 12.67 -21.48
C THR A 194 -13.56 13.20 -20.76
N GLY A 195 -13.45 14.28 -19.98
CA GLY A 195 -14.53 14.76 -19.12
C GLY A 195 -14.84 13.85 -17.92
N ALA A 196 -14.13 12.72 -17.75
CA ALA A 196 -14.39 11.77 -16.69
C ALA A 196 -13.98 12.33 -15.30
N PRO A 197 -14.77 12.07 -14.23
CA PRO A 197 -14.47 12.54 -12.89
C PRO A 197 -13.29 11.78 -12.28
N VAL A 198 -12.36 12.48 -11.60
CA VAL A 198 -11.48 11.83 -10.61
C VAL A 198 -12.23 11.65 -9.30
N ALA A 199 -11.92 10.58 -8.56
CA ALA A 199 -12.50 10.38 -7.23
C ALA A 199 -12.11 11.53 -6.29
N MET A 200 -12.97 11.84 -5.33
CA MET A 200 -12.62 12.77 -4.25
C MET A 200 -11.30 12.35 -3.59
N ASN A 201 -10.54 13.35 -3.16
CA ASN A 201 -9.19 13.21 -2.63
C ASN A 201 -8.10 12.78 -3.62
N CYS A 202 -8.25 13.12 -4.91
CA CYS A 202 -7.23 12.90 -5.93
C CYS A 202 -6.84 11.43 -6.08
N ARG A 203 -7.81 10.54 -5.87
CA ARG A 203 -7.62 9.10 -6.01
C ARG A 203 -7.94 8.68 -7.43
N VAL A 204 -7.30 7.61 -7.85
CA VAL A 204 -7.58 6.97 -9.14
C VAL A 204 -8.68 5.94 -8.96
N LEU A 205 -9.53 5.79 -9.97
CA LEU A 205 -10.54 4.74 -9.96
C LEU A 205 -9.92 3.43 -10.41
N GLY A 206 -10.19 2.37 -9.66
CA GLY A 206 -9.75 1.03 -10.01
C GLY A 206 -10.84 0.20 -10.64
N ALA A 207 -10.49 -1.00 -11.10
CA ALA A 207 -11.48 -1.97 -11.56
C ALA A 207 -12.55 -2.17 -10.48
N LYS A 208 -13.82 -2.29 -10.89
CA LYS A 208 -15.00 -2.44 -9.99
C LYS A 208 -14.82 -3.48 -8.90
N HIS A 209 -13.97 -4.44 -9.18
CA HIS A 209 -13.86 -5.73 -8.55
C HIS A 209 -12.54 -5.87 -7.77
N SER A 210 -11.70 -4.83 -7.82
CA SER A 210 -10.58 -4.58 -6.92
C SER A 210 -11.05 -4.54 -5.47
N VAL A 211 -10.31 -5.17 -4.58
CA VAL A 211 -10.49 -5.06 -3.13
C VAL A 211 -10.26 -3.62 -2.64
N MET A 212 -9.42 -2.85 -3.33
CA MET A 212 -9.15 -1.45 -3.00
C MET A 212 -10.28 -0.51 -3.45
N ARG A 213 -11.18 -0.96 -4.35
CA ARG A 213 -12.42 -0.26 -4.71
C ARG A 213 -13.62 -0.79 -3.92
N ASN A 214 -13.80 -2.10 -3.87
CA ASN A 214 -14.91 -2.72 -3.18
C ASN A 214 -14.47 -4.01 -2.50
N HIS A 215 -14.16 -3.89 -1.22
CA HIS A 215 -13.70 -4.99 -0.39
C HIS A 215 -14.75 -6.11 -0.18
N GLY A 216 -16.02 -5.89 -0.56
CA GLY A 216 -17.05 -6.93 -0.54
C GLY A 216 -16.81 -8.07 -1.55
N TYR A 217 -16.05 -7.81 -2.62
CA TYR A 217 -15.74 -8.84 -3.62
C TYR A 217 -14.87 -10.00 -3.09
N LEU A 218 -14.14 -9.79 -1.98
CA LEU A 218 -13.42 -10.86 -1.29
C LEU A 218 -14.32 -12.02 -0.82
N ASN A 219 -15.63 -11.80 -0.74
CA ASN A 219 -16.57 -12.86 -0.40
C ASN A 219 -16.80 -13.83 -1.58
N TYR A 220 -16.57 -13.38 -2.81
CA TYR A 220 -16.99 -14.08 -4.02
C TYR A 220 -15.82 -14.41 -4.96
N ARG A 221 -14.70 -13.70 -4.84
CA ARG A 221 -13.56 -13.79 -5.76
C ARG A 221 -12.21 -13.74 -5.05
N LYS A 222 -11.18 -14.28 -5.73
CA LYS A 222 -9.79 -14.32 -5.25
C LYS A 222 -8.86 -13.41 -6.08
N ASP A 223 -9.21 -13.21 -7.33
CA ASP A 223 -8.73 -12.22 -8.30
C ASP A 223 -9.30 -10.83 -7.96
N VAL A 224 -8.94 -10.33 -6.78
CA VAL A 224 -9.36 -9.00 -6.30
C VAL A 224 -8.17 -8.05 -6.11
N ILE A 225 -6.97 -8.54 -6.36
CA ILE A 225 -5.75 -7.75 -6.49
C ILE A 225 -5.24 -7.93 -7.92
N PHE A 226 -4.56 -6.91 -8.44
CA PHE A 226 -4.12 -6.88 -9.83
C PHE A 226 -2.61 -6.87 -9.95
N THR A 227 -2.10 -7.12 -11.15
CA THR A 227 -0.66 -7.21 -11.41
C THR A 227 0.11 -5.98 -10.91
N LYS A 228 -0.42 -4.76 -11.09
CA LYS A 228 0.20 -3.53 -10.58
C LYS A 228 0.14 -3.38 -9.05
N HIS A 229 -0.90 -3.91 -8.40
CA HIS A 229 -0.95 -3.98 -6.93
C HIS A 229 0.15 -4.88 -6.41
N MET A 230 0.28 -6.07 -7.01
CA MET A 230 1.29 -7.05 -6.65
C MET A 230 2.70 -6.50 -6.89
N ASP A 231 2.95 -5.82 -8.02
CA ASP A 231 4.25 -5.17 -8.30
C ASP A 231 4.60 -4.09 -7.27
N THR A 232 3.61 -3.34 -6.79
CA THR A 232 3.81 -2.32 -5.74
C THR A 232 4.27 -2.95 -4.43
N ILE A 233 3.75 -4.13 -4.11
CA ILE A 233 4.06 -4.88 -2.88
C ILE A 233 5.42 -5.59 -3.01
N ILE A 234 5.70 -6.25 -4.13
CA ILE A 234 6.94 -7.01 -4.35
C ILE A 234 8.13 -6.07 -4.56
N TYR A 235 7.94 -5.03 -5.36
CA TYR A 235 8.99 -4.06 -5.72
C TYR A 235 8.77 -2.73 -4.99
N ALA A 236 8.65 -2.82 -3.67
CA ALA A 236 8.34 -1.68 -2.81
C ALA A 236 9.26 -0.48 -3.09
N ASN A 237 8.65 0.67 -3.37
CA ASN A 237 9.33 1.93 -3.71
C ASN A 237 10.22 1.92 -4.98
N CYS A 238 10.29 0.81 -5.73
CA CYS A 238 11.09 0.68 -6.95
C CYS A 238 10.44 1.44 -8.13
N LYS A 239 10.96 2.63 -8.46
CA LYS A 239 10.43 3.47 -9.55
C LYS A 239 10.50 2.80 -10.93
N PRO A 240 11.59 2.11 -11.32
CA PRO A 240 11.65 1.45 -12.64
C PRO A 240 10.54 0.42 -12.89
N LYS A 241 10.15 -0.34 -11.85
CA LYS A 241 9.09 -1.37 -11.96
C LYS A 241 7.68 -0.78 -11.87
N ASN A 242 7.51 0.32 -11.11
CA ASN A 242 6.21 0.85 -10.72
C ASN A 242 5.96 2.29 -11.21
N LYS A 243 6.61 2.73 -12.30
CA LYS A 243 6.54 4.11 -12.79
C LYS A 243 5.08 4.58 -12.98
N ASP A 244 4.28 3.78 -13.66
CA ASP A 244 2.90 4.14 -14.02
C ASP A 244 2.02 4.16 -12.77
N VAL A 245 2.13 3.13 -11.93
CA VAL A 245 1.42 3.05 -10.64
C VAL A 245 1.72 4.26 -9.78
N TYR A 246 2.99 4.63 -9.63
CA TYR A 246 3.36 5.80 -8.83
C TYR A 246 2.87 7.09 -9.47
N SER A 247 2.79 7.18 -10.80
CA SER A 247 2.18 8.33 -11.45
C SER A 247 0.70 8.47 -11.10
N CYS A 248 -0.02 7.34 -11.06
CA CYS A 248 -1.44 7.26 -10.73
C CYS A 248 -1.72 7.48 -9.24
N MET A 249 -0.98 6.80 -8.36
CA MET A 249 -1.25 6.79 -6.93
C MET A 249 -0.64 7.97 -6.16
N LYS A 250 0.43 8.63 -6.65
CA LYS A 250 1.15 9.71 -5.91
C LYS A 250 0.27 10.88 -5.48
N ASN A 251 -0.89 11.04 -6.10
CA ASN A 251 -1.80 12.12 -5.82
C ASN A 251 -2.85 11.75 -4.77
N ALA A 252 -3.04 10.47 -4.46
CA ALA A 252 -4.02 10.02 -3.49
C ALA A 252 -3.88 10.78 -2.16
N TYR A 253 -5.04 11.16 -1.62
CA TYR A 253 -5.20 11.82 -0.33
C TYR A 253 -4.62 13.24 -0.21
N ARG A 254 -4.04 13.82 -1.28
CA ARG A 254 -3.36 15.14 -1.22
C ARG A 254 -4.21 16.32 -0.72
N THR A 255 -5.52 16.24 -0.86
CA THR A 255 -6.47 17.27 -0.37
C THR A 255 -6.84 17.07 1.09
N THR A 256 -6.40 15.99 1.73
CA THR A 256 -6.55 15.81 3.18
C THR A 256 -5.55 16.70 3.91
N GLU A 257 -5.94 17.22 5.08
CA GLU A 257 -5.07 18.03 5.92
C GLU A 257 -3.76 17.28 6.26
N ASP A 258 -3.89 15.99 6.60
CA ASP A 258 -2.79 15.07 6.87
C ASP A 258 -1.77 14.93 5.72
N HIS A 259 -2.13 15.36 4.49
CA HIS A 259 -1.29 15.22 3.30
C HIS A 259 -1.01 16.57 2.60
N GLY A 260 -1.18 17.67 3.32
CA GLY A 260 -0.84 19.01 2.84
C GLY A 260 -1.92 19.65 1.97
N GLY A 261 -3.19 19.48 2.38
CA GLY A 261 -4.45 19.86 1.70
C GLY A 261 -4.61 21.30 1.18
N PHE A 262 -3.55 22.10 1.16
CA PHE A 262 -3.49 23.41 0.52
C PHE A 262 -3.29 23.35 -1.01
N TYR A 263 -2.65 22.29 -1.54
CA TYR A 263 -2.18 22.28 -2.94
C TYR A 263 -3.10 21.56 -3.93
N GLY A 264 -4.29 21.12 -3.51
CA GLY A 264 -5.23 20.40 -4.37
C GLY A 264 -4.63 19.15 -5.03
N CYS A 265 -5.34 18.60 -6.02
CA CYS A 265 -4.79 17.55 -6.87
C CYS A 265 -3.84 18.15 -7.89
N ARG A 266 -2.71 17.48 -8.14
CA ARG A 266 -1.86 17.78 -9.29
C ARG A 266 -2.33 17.00 -10.51
N GLU A 267 -1.85 17.39 -11.69
CA GLU A 267 -2.09 16.63 -12.92
C GLU A 267 -1.76 15.15 -12.74
N MET A 268 -2.66 14.32 -13.27
CA MET A 268 -2.55 12.87 -13.36
C MET A 268 -2.29 12.48 -14.80
N ASP A 269 -1.55 11.39 -14.99
CA ASP A 269 -1.38 10.81 -16.32
C ASP A 269 -2.74 10.34 -16.85
N SER A 270 -2.99 10.58 -18.14
CA SER A 270 -4.25 10.18 -18.78
C SER A 270 -4.53 8.68 -18.71
N SER A 271 -3.48 7.85 -18.62
CA SER A 271 -3.57 6.41 -18.43
C SER A 271 -4.20 6.00 -17.10
N CYS A 272 -4.22 6.88 -16.10
CA CYS A 272 -4.77 6.62 -14.77
C CYS A 272 -6.29 6.80 -14.67
N PHE A 273 -6.95 7.24 -15.75
CA PHE A 273 -8.40 7.49 -15.78
C PHE A 273 -9.22 6.32 -16.32
N ASP A 274 -8.57 5.32 -16.91
CA ASP A 274 -9.21 4.04 -17.25
C ASP A 274 -9.16 3.13 -16.02
N GLU A 275 -10.29 2.52 -15.64
CA GLU A 275 -10.38 1.54 -14.54
C GLU A 275 -9.42 0.34 -14.71
N ASN A 276 -8.85 0.14 -15.91
CA ASN A 276 -7.94 -0.95 -16.24
C ASN A 276 -6.44 -0.65 -16.05
N TRP A 277 -6.07 0.53 -15.53
CA TRP A 277 -4.65 0.93 -15.34
C TRP A 277 -3.82 -0.05 -14.48
N GLN A 278 -4.50 -0.93 -13.76
CA GLN A 278 -3.98 -1.90 -12.80
C GLN A 278 -3.37 -3.14 -13.47
N GLY A 279 -3.61 -3.33 -14.77
CA GLY A 279 -3.38 -4.59 -15.46
C GLY A 279 -4.32 -5.69 -14.95
N TYR A 280 -4.52 -6.77 -15.70
CA TYR A 280 -5.14 -7.97 -15.15
C TYR A 280 -4.08 -8.73 -14.34
#